data_AF-A0A4P5T540-F1
#
_entry.id   AF-A0A4P5T540-F1
#
_cell.length_a   1.000
_cell.length_b   1.000
_cell.length_c   1.000
_cell.angle_alpha   90.00
_cell.angle_beta   90.00
_cell.angle_gamma   90.00
#
_symmetry.space_group_name_H-M   'P 1'
#
loop_
_entity.id
_entity.type
_entity.pdbx_description
1 polymer ?
#
loop_
_entity_poly.entity_id
_entity_poly.type
_entity_poly.pdbx_seq_one_letter_code
_entity_poly.pdbx_strand_id
1 'polypeptide(L)'
;MSEHTEIAVHGEYQEHHEHHYTPTSHFLVVFAFLIVMLIATVAAAFVDLQKMIPIPGMNIIVMLAIAISKATAVVLVFMEVRKGTRLIWLWAGAGFFWFLMMLGILFDYFTRTGVTPV
;
A
#
# COMPACT_ATOMS: atom_id res chain seq x y z
N MET A 1 -0.48 -9.73 -70.16
CA MET A 1 -0.29 -8.79 -69.05
C MET A 1 -1.20 -9.25 -67.92
N SER A 2 -0.62 -9.88 -66.91
CA SER A 2 -1.28 -10.62 -65.82
C SER A 2 -1.64 -9.69 -64.67
N GLU A 3 -2.83 -9.08 -64.74
CA GLU A 3 -3.36 -8.18 -63.69
C GLU A 3 -4.44 -8.83 -62.80
N HIS A 4 -4.44 -10.15 -62.69
CA HIS A 4 -5.24 -10.89 -61.72
C HIS A 4 -4.34 -11.82 -60.90
N THR A 5 -3.50 -11.24 -60.04
CA THR A 5 -2.89 -11.96 -58.92
C THR A 5 -3.55 -11.46 -57.64
N GLU A 6 -4.72 -12.04 -57.38
CA GLU A 6 -5.08 -12.64 -56.10
C GLU A 6 -4.58 -11.93 -54.84
N ILE A 7 -5.50 -11.13 -54.30
CA ILE A 7 -5.57 -10.74 -52.90
C ILE A 7 -5.67 -12.03 -52.07
N ALA A 8 -4.54 -12.57 -51.62
CA ALA A 8 -4.49 -13.58 -50.56
C ALA A 8 -3.06 -13.74 -50.03
N VAL A 9 -2.48 -12.67 -49.52
CA VAL A 9 -1.54 -12.81 -48.39
C VAL A 9 -2.19 -12.12 -47.20
N HIS A 10 -3.34 -12.67 -46.79
CA HIS A 10 -3.70 -12.64 -45.38
C HIS A 10 -2.60 -13.42 -44.67
N GLY A 11 -1.50 -12.71 -44.35
CA GLY A 11 -0.60 -13.14 -43.31
C GLY A 11 -1.48 -13.46 -42.13
N GLU A 12 -1.53 -14.74 -41.79
CA GLU A 12 -2.22 -15.25 -40.64
C GLU A 12 -1.50 -14.65 -39.44
N TYR A 13 -1.91 -13.44 -39.03
CA TYR A 13 -1.64 -12.92 -37.72
C TYR A 13 -2.44 -13.81 -36.78
N GLN A 14 -1.92 -15.00 -36.49
CA GLN A 14 -2.32 -15.76 -35.32
C GLN A 14 -1.86 -14.93 -34.12
N GLU A 15 -2.66 -13.93 -33.76
CA GLU A 15 -2.72 -13.40 -32.41
C GLU A 15 -3.12 -14.56 -31.50
N HIS A 16 -2.13 -15.33 -31.07
CA HIS A 16 -2.25 -16.15 -29.88
C HIS A 16 -2.39 -15.20 -28.69
N HIS A 17 -3.62 -14.72 -28.48
CA HIS A 17 -4.05 -14.12 -27.22
C HIS A 17 -4.02 -15.22 -26.15
N GLU A 18 -2.82 -15.56 -25.67
CA GLU A 18 -2.70 -16.25 -24.41
C GLU A 18 -3.27 -15.32 -23.35
N HIS A 19 -4.50 -15.60 -22.94
CA HIS A 19 -5.14 -14.99 -21.78
C HIS A 19 -4.29 -15.31 -20.56
N HIS A 20 -3.29 -14.47 -20.28
CA HIS A 20 -2.45 -14.55 -19.11
C HIS A 20 -3.29 -14.17 -17.88
N TYR A 21 -4.09 -15.14 -17.42
CA TYR A 21 -4.88 -15.02 -16.20
C TYR A 21 -3.91 -14.94 -15.02
N THR A 22 -3.64 -13.71 -14.56
CA THR A 22 -3.03 -13.51 -13.25
C THR A 22 -4.00 -14.05 -12.20
N PRO A 23 -3.58 -15.01 -11.36
CA PRO A 23 -4.50 -15.65 -10.43
C PRO A 23 -4.96 -14.64 -9.37
N THR A 24 -6.26 -14.32 -9.42
CA THR A 24 -6.97 -13.43 -8.47
C THR A 24 -6.96 -13.95 -7.03
N SER A 25 -6.59 -15.22 -6.82
CA SER A 25 -6.53 -15.86 -5.51
C SER A 25 -5.57 -15.15 -4.54
N HIS A 26 -4.47 -14.56 -5.02
CA HIS A 26 -3.54 -13.85 -4.16
C HIS A 26 -4.18 -12.62 -3.49
N PHE A 27 -5.04 -11.89 -4.22
CA PHE A 27 -5.75 -10.74 -3.67
C PHE A 27 -6.80 -11.15 -2.63
N LEU A 28 -7.45 -12.30 -2.81
CA LEU A 28 -8.43 -12.82 -1.85
C LEU A 28 -7.79 -13.21 -0.51
N VAL A 29 -6.63 -13.86 -0.53
CA VAL A 29 -5.90 -14.21 0.71
C VAL A 29 -5.53 -12.96 1.49
N VAL A 30 -5.04 -11.92 0.80
CA VAL A 30 -4.63 -10.68 1.47
C VAL A 30 -5.85 -9.87 1.90
N PHE A 31 -6.93 -9.88 1.14
CA PHE A 31 -8.20 -9.30 1.56
C PHE A 31 -8.69 -9.93 2.87
N ALA A 32 -8.66 -11.26 2.99
CA ALA A 32 -8.99 -11.95 4.24
C ALA A 32 -8.06 -11.53 5.39
N PHE A 33 -6.75 -11.45 5.16
CA PHE A 33 -5.78 -10.95 6.14
C PHE A 33 -6.08 -9.52 6.61
N LEU A 34 -6.45 -8.62 5.69
CA LEU A 34 -6.82 -7.24 6.02
C LEU A 34 -8.12 -7.16 6.82
N ILE A 35 -9.10 -8.03 6.53
CA ILE A 35 -10.33 -8.13 7.31
C ILE A 35 -10.02 -8.62 8.73
N VAL A 36 -9.15 -9.62 8.89
CA VAL A 36 -8.71 -10.08 10.22
C VAL A 36 -8.03 -8.94 10.99
N MET A 37 -7.11 -8.20 10.37
CA MET A 37 -6.48 -7.04 11.02
C MET A 37 -7.49 -5.93 11.34
N LEU A 38 -8.50 -5.70 10.50
CA LEU A 38 -9.56 -4.73 10.78
C LEU A 38 -10.36 -5.13 12.01
N ILE A 39 -10.81 -6.39 12.06
CA ILE A 39 -11.54 -6.92 13.22
C ILE A 39 -10.66 -6.81 14.47
N ALA A 40 -9.37 -7.12 14.38
CA ALA A 40 -8.43 -6.97 15.48
C ALA A 40 -8.33 -5.52 15.97
N THR A 41 -8.26 -4.52 15.07
CA THR A 41 -8.26 -3.10 15.48
C THR A 41 -9.56 -2.66 16.14
N VAL A 42 -10.70 -3.14 15.63
CA VAL A 42 -12.02 -2.84 16.21
C VAL A 42 -12.15 -3.50 17.59
N ALA A 43 -11.75 -4.76 17.73
CA ALA A 43 -11.72 -5.44 19.01
C ALA A 43 -10.79 -4.74 20.02
N ALA A 44 -9.61 -4.32 19.58
CA ALA A 44 -8.67 -3.56 20.41
C ALA A 44 -9.26 -2.21 20.86
N ALA A 45 -10.15 -1.60 20.08
CA ALA A 45 -10.85 -0.38 20.49
C ALA A 45 -11.89 -0.60 21.60
N PHE A 46 -12.46 -1.81 21.71
CA PHE A 46 -13.41 -2.14 22.76
C PHE A 46 -12.76 -2.71 24.03
N VAL A 47 -11.50 -3.13 23.96
CA VAL A 47 -10.75 -3.64 25.11
C VAL A 47 -9.92 -2.53 25.71
N ASP A 48 -10.11 -2.24 27.00
CA ASP A 48 -9.19 -1.39 27.75
C ASP A 48 -7.90 -2.17 28.04
N LEU A 49 -6.94 -2.14 27.11
CA LEU A 49 -5.61 -2.75 27.33
C LEU A 49 -4.91 -2.18 28.57
N GLN A 50 -5.28 -0.97 29.00
CA GLN A 50 -4.78 -0.31 30.20
C GLN A 50 -5.17 -1.03 31.50
N LYS A 51 -6.23 -1.86 31.50
CA LYS A 51 -6.63 -2.68 32.66
C LYS A 51 -5.77 -3.95 32.80
N MET A 52 -5.15 -4.40 31.71
CA MET A 52 -4.42 -5.66 31.65
C MET A 52 -2.90 -5.49 31.79
N ILE A 53 -2.36 -4.33 31.40
CA ILE A 53 -0.95 -3.97 31.54
C ILE A 53 -0.83 -2.63 32.28
N PRO A 54 -0.12 -2.55 33.42
CA PRO A 54 0.00 -1.35 34.25
C PRO A 54 1.08 -0.39 33.73
N ILE A 55 0.99 -0.02 32.44
CA ILE A 55 1.90 0.95 31.81
C ILE A 55 1.03 2.00 31.08
N PRO A 56 1.15 3.30 31.43
CA PRO A 56 0.36 4.35 30.81
C PRO A 56 0.67 4.44 29.30
N GLY A 57 -0.37 4.46 28.46
CA GLY A 57 -0.24 4.63 27.01
C GLY A 57 0.01 3.35 26.21
N MET A 58 -0.04 2.15 26.81
CA MET A 58 0.12 0.89 26.06
C MET A 58 -0.94 0.71 24.96
N ASN A 59 -2.15 1.22 25.17
CA ASN A 59 -3.25 1.10 24.21
C ASN A 59 -2.91 1.74 22.86
N ILE A 60 -2.38 2.98 22.87
CA ILE A 60 -2.04 3.68 21.62
C ILE A 60 -0.90 2.99 20.88
N ILE A 61 0.09 2.45 21.60
CA ILE A 61 1.23 1.75 20.99
C ILE A 61 0.75 0.50 20.25
N VAL A 62 -0.11 -0.31 20.88
CA VAL A 62 -0.66 -1.53 20.27
C VAL A 62 -1.54 -1.19 19.07
N MET A 63 -2.44 -0.20 19.20
CA MET A 63 -3.27 0.26 18.08
C MET A 63 -2.43 0.75 16.90
N LEU A 64 -1.37 1.52 17.17
CA LEU A 64 -0.48 2.03 16.14
C LEU A 64 0.33 0.91 15.49
N ALA A 65 0.81 -0.08 16.25
CA ALA A 65 1.52 -1.24 15.72
C ALA A 65 0.64 -2.06 14.77
N ILE A 66 -0.62 -2.29 15.12
CA ILE A 66 -1.58 -2.98 14.24
C ILE A 66 -1.86 -2.13 12.99
N ALA A 67 -2.04 -0.81 13.16
CA ALA A 67 -2.26 0.11 12.04
C ALA A 67 -1.09 0.12 11.05
N ILE A 68 0.16 0.19 11.53
CA ILE A 68 1.37 0.15 10.69
C ILE A 68 1.46 -1.18 9.95
N SER A 69 1.28 -2.30 10.66
CA SER A 69 1.33 -3.64 10.06
C SER A 69 0.32 -3.79 8.91
N LYS A 70 -0.90 -3.27 9.12
CA LYS A 70 -1.95 -3.23 8.10
C LYS A 70 -1.55 -2.37 6.91
N ALA A 71 -1.02 -1.16 7.15
CA ALA A 71 -0.57 -0.26 6.09
C ALA A 71 0.55 -0.90 5.25
N THR A 72 1.53 -1.55 5.88
CA THR A 72 2.62 -2.25 5.18
C THR A 72 2.08 -3.36 4.28
N ALA A 73 1.11 -4.17 4.75
CA ALA A 73 0.49 -5.21 3.93
C ALA A 73 -0.24 -4.62 2.71
N VAL A 74 -0.93 -3.49 2.87
CA VAL A 74 -1.59 -2.79 1.76
C VAL A 74 -0.59 -2.33 0.71
N VAL A 75 0.50 -1.66 1.13
CA VAL A 75 1.52 -1.15 0.20
C VAL A 75 2.22 -2.28 -0.55
N LEU A 76 2.58 -3.37 0.14
CA LEU A 76 3.31 -4.47 -0.50
C LEU A 76 2.47 -5.25 -1.51
N VAL A 77 1.15 -5.36 -1.27
CA VAL A 77 0.26 -6.23 -2.05
C VAL A 77 -0.64 -5.46 -3.00
N PHE A 78 -1.41 -4.49 -2.51
CA PHE A 78 -2.42 -3.79 -3.32
C PHE A 78 -1.81 -2.71 -4.20
N MET A 79 -0.74 -2.05 -3.73
CA MET A 79 0.03 -1.14 -4.58
C MET A 79 1.07 -1.90 -5.43
N GLU A 80 1.05 -3.23 -5.36
CA GLU A 80 1.98 -4.14 -6.03
C GLU A 80 3.44 -3.75 -5.90
N VAL A 81 3.85 -3.01 -4.85
CA VAL A 81 5.22 -2.50 -4.71
C VAL A 81 6.21 -3.67 -4.78
N ARG A 82 5.89 -4.82 -4.17
CA ARG A 82 6.77 -5.99 -4.21
C ARG A 82 6.99 -6.57 -5.61
N LYS A 83 5.99 -6.54 -6.49
CA LYS A 83 6.03 -7.16 -7.84
C LYS A 83 6.21 -6.14 -8.97
N GLY A 84 6.03 -4.86 -8.64
CA GLY A 84 6.05 -3.75 -9.57
C GLY A 84 7.45 -3.45 -10.10
N THR A 85 7.48 -2.62 -11.14
CA THR A 85 8.71 -2.13 -11.74
C THR A 85 9.51 -1.25 -10.77
N ARG A 86 10.80 -1.01 -11.08
CA ARG A 86 11.65 -0.10 -10.28
C ARG A 86 11.05 1.30 -10.16
N LEU A 87 10.25 1.73 -11.14
CA LEU A 87 9.57 3.02 -11.10
C LEU A 87 8.55 3.09 -9.95
N ILE A 88 7.81 2.01 -9.70
CA ILE A 88 6.82 1.92 -8.61
C ILE A 88 7.52 2.03 -7.24
N TRP A 89 8.68 1.38 -7.09
CA TRP A 89 9.50 1.50 -5.88
C TRP A 89 10.01 2.92 -5.64
N LEU A 90 10.45 3.62 -6.68
CA LEU A 90 10.89 5.01 -6.58
C LEU A 90 9.77 5.92 -6.11
N TRP A 91 8.57 5.78 -6.69
CA TRP A 91 7.40 6.58 -6.29
C TRP A 91 6.95 6.27 -4.86
N ALA A 92 6.93 5.00 -4.46
CA ALA A 92 6.61 4.60 -3.09
C ALA A 92 7.62 5.20 -2.08
N GLY A 93 8.91 5.13 -2.39
CA GLY A 93 9.97 5.73 -1.57
C GLY A 93 9.90 7.26 -1.53
N ALA A 94 9.61 7.92 -2.66
CA ALA A 94 9.47 9.37 -2.73
C ALA A 94 8.29 9.87 -1.89
N GLY A 95 7.15 9.17 -1.92
CA GLY A 95 5.99 9.50 -1.07
C GLY A 95 6.30 9.35 0.42
N PHE A 96 7.04 8.30 0.79
CA PHE A 96 7.44 8.09 2.19
C PHE A 96 8.46 9.14 2.65
N PHE A 97 9.43 9.48 1.80
CA PHE A 97 10.39 10.56 2.06
C PHE A 97 9.69 11.91 2.23
N TRP A 98 8.73 12.22 1.36
CA TRP A 98 7.89 13.42 1.48
C TRP A 98 7.10 13.44 2.79
N PHE A 99 6.48 12.32 3.18
CA PHE A 99 5.76 12.20 4.45
C PHE A 99 6.66 12.45 5.67
N LEU A 100 7.86 11.87 5.68
CA LEU A 100 8.86 12.12 6.73
C LEU A 100 9.28 13.59 6.79
N MET A 101 9.41 14.24 5.63
CA MET A 101 9.72 15.67 5.55
C MET A 101 8.59 16.52 6.15
N MET A 102 7.32 16.20 5.88
CA MET A 102 6.17 16.86 6.52
C MET A 102 6.16 16.67 8.04
N LEU A 103 6.49 15.47 8.54
CA LEU A 103 6.65 15.24 9.97
C LEU A 103 7.78 16.09 10.56
N GLY A 104 8.92 16.20 9.87
CA GLY A 104 10.03 17.05 10.29
C GLY A 104 9.64 18.52 10.43
N ILE A 105 8.92 19.06 9.43
CA ILE A 105 8.39 20.44 9.50
C ILE A 105 7.40 20.58 10.66
N LEU A 106 6.53 19.60 10.89
CA LEU A 106 5.58 19.63 11.99
C LEU A 106 6.30 19.69 13.36
N PHE A 107 7.36 18.90 13.54
CA PHE A 107 8.18 18.96 14.75
C PHE A 107 8.93 20.29 14.89
N ASP A 108 9.38 20.88 13.78
CA ASP A 108 9.95 22.24 13.78
C ASP A 108 8.94 23.26 14.32
N TYR A 109 7.70 23.24 13.84
CA TYR A 109 6.64 24.11 14.36
C TYR A 109 6.33 23.87 15.84
N PHE A 110 6.24 22.62 16.29
CA PHE A 110 6.01 22.30 17.70
C PHE A 110 7.14 22.79 18.62
N THR A 111 8.37 22.86 18.12
CA THR A 111 9.55 23.28 18.90
C THR A 111 9.74 24.80 18.90
N ARG A 112 9.05 25.54 18.01
CA ARG A 112 9.06 27.01 18.00
C ARG A 112 8.23 27.57 19.16
N THR A 113 8.85 27.73 20.32
CA THR A 113 8.20 28.21 21.56
C THR A 113 8.32 29.71 21.84
N GLY A 114 8.75 30.55 20.90
CA GLY A 114 8.73 32.00 21.13
C GLY A 114 9.47 32.85 20.13
N VAL A 115 8.73 33.68 19.41
CA VAL A 115 9.19 35.01 19.01
C VAL A 115 8.11 35.98 19.51
N THR A 116 8.23 36.42 20.76
CA THR A 116 7.48 37.59 21.23
C THR A 116 8.09 38.81 20.53
N PRO A 117 7.34 39.57 19.73
CA PRO A 117 7.85 40.83 19.18
C PRO A 117 8.09 41.79 20.35
N VAL A 118 9.34 42.23 20.51
CA VAL A 118 9.70 43.46 21.24
C VAL A 118 9.57 44.66 20.32
#